data_AF-I0L9W3-F1
#
_entry.id   AF-I0L9W3-F1
#
_cell.length_a   1.000
_cell.length_b   1.000
_cell.length_c   1.000
_cell.angle_alpha   90.00
_cell.angle_beta   90.00
_cell.angle_gamma   90.00
#
_symmetry.space_group_name_H-M   'P 1'
#
loop_
_entity.id
_entity.type
_entity.pdbx_description
1 polymer ?
#
loop_
_entity_poly.entity_id
_entity_poly.type
_entity_poly.pdbx_seq_one_letter_code
_entity_poly.pdbx_strand_id
1 'polypeptide(L)'
;MGGFGAAKLADDPHSARPELRVGVVTWSNEQTRSIAFEEDGTARRPLDGDTTYSVIAEGWQDVGGTLHHDGTYPSCLAGEKGDPVSTDRHRVGLEVLRRDTGGHPEHIVVHVRCLD
;
A
#
# COMPACT_ATOMS: atom_id res chain seq x y z
N MET A 1 24.39 -5.16 -40.97
CA MET A 1 23.17 -5.90 -40.56
C MET A 1 23.52 -6.65 -39.29
N GLY A 2 22.76 -6.48 -38.22
CA GLY A 2 23.00 -7.16 -36.93
C GLY A 2 22.67 -6.27 -35.75
N GLY A 3 21.38 -5.93 -35.60
CA GLY A 3 20.89 -5.14 -34.48
C GLY A 3 20.87 -5.98 -33.21
N PHE A 4 21.40 -5.42 -32.13
CA PHE A 4 21.23 -5.95 -30.78
C PHE A 4 19.77 -5.71 -30.38
N GLY A 5 18.95 -6.75 -30.54
CA GLY A 5 17.60 -6.75 -29.99
C GLY A 5 17.71 -6.63 -28.47
N ALA A 6 17.30 -5.48 -27.94
CA ALA A 6 17.09 -5.29 -26.51
C ALA A 6 16.01 -6.29 -26.07
N ALA A 7 16.44 -7.47 -25.62
CA ALA A 7 15.61 -8.32 -24.82
C ALA A 7 15.17 -7.47 -23.63
N LYS A 8 13.87 -7.19 -23.55
CA LYS A 8 13.25 -6.64 -22.35
C LYS A 8 13.81 -7.44 -21.18
N LEU A 9 14.60 -6.80 -20.33
CA LEU A 9 14.93 -7.33 -19.03
C LEU A 9 13.57 -7.62 -18.39
N ALA A 10 13.24 -8.91 -18.29
CA ALA A 10 12.19 -9.36 -17.39
C ALA A 10 12.61 -8.85 -16.01
N ASP A 11 11.72 -8.09 -15.36
CA ASP A 11 11.93 -7.55 -14.03
C ASP A 11 12.54 -8.64 -13.13
N ASP A 12 13.75 -8.39 -12.64
CA ASP A 12 14.44 -9.28 -11.72
C ASP A 12 13.57 -9.37 -10.45
N PRO A 13 13.10 -10.57 -10.05
CA PRO A 13 12.23 -10.75 -8.88
C PRO A 13 12.89 -10.33 -7.57
N HIS A 14 14.21 -10.10 -7.54
CA HIS A 14 14.95 -9.55 -6.40
C HIS A 14 15.05 -8.02 -6.40
N SER A 15 14.42 -7.34 -7.37
CA SER A 15 14.53 -5.89 -7.58
C SER A 15 13.21 -5.11 -7.47
N ALA A 16 12.15 -5.74 -6.93
CA ALA A 16 10.87 -5.07 -6.75
C ALA A 16 11.07 -3.74 -6.00
N ARG A 17 10.89 -2.62 -6.72
CA ARG A 17 11.02 -1.28 -6.14
C ARG A 17 9.67 -0.89 -5.56
N PRO A 18 9.63 -0.35 -4.33
CA PRO A 18 8.40 0.20 -3.79
C PRO A 18 7.90 1.33 -4.71
N GLU A 19 6.64 1.25 -5.11
CA GLU A 19 5.98 2.32 -5.83
C GLU A 19 5.25 3.22 -4.85
N LEU A 20 5.51 4.53 -4.92
CA LEU A 20 4.79 5.50 -4.11
C LEU A 20 3.39 5.72 -4.70
N ARG A 21 2.37 5.41 -3.92
CA ARG A 21 0.95 5.60 -4.21
C ARG A 21 0.39 6.63 -3.26
N VAL A 22 -0.43 7.57 -3.75
CA VAL A 22 -1.13 8.54 -2.89
C VAL A 22 -2.62 8.38 -3.14
N GLY A 23 -3.41 8.43 -2.07
CA GLY A 23 -4.83 8.18 -2.18
C GLY A 23 -5.53 8.18 -0.83
N VAL A 24 -6.69 7.55 -0.79
CA VAL A 24 -7.55 7.49 0.39
C VAL A 24 -7.74 6.04 0.80
N VAL A 25 -7.42 5.73 2.05
CA VAL A 25 -7.87 4.47 2.66
C VAL A 25 -9.31 4.65 3.09
N THR A 26 -10.18 3.74 2.68
CA THR A 26 -11.63 3.79 2.97
C THR A 26 -12.08 2.71 3.95
N TRP A 27 -11.23 1.73 4.17
CA TRP A 27 -11.43 0.67 5.13
C TRP A 27 -10.07 0.14 5.57
N SER A 28 -9.94 -0.21 6.85
CA SER A 28 -8.74 -0.81 7.38
C SER A 28 -9.04 -1.70 8.57
N ASN A 29 -8.16 -2.66 8.84
CA ASN A 29 -8.26 -3.57 9.96
C ASN A 29 -6.87 -3.76 10.58
N GLU A 30 -6.69 -3.29 11.80
CA GLU A 30 -5.45 -3.39 12.57
C GLU A 30 -5.05 -4.86 12.84
N GLN A 31 -6.03 -5.71 13.14
CA GLN A 31 -5.79 -7.11 13.51
C GLN A 31 -5.29 -7.94 12.33
N THR A 32 -5.89 -7.75 11.14
CA THR A 32 -5.47 -8.45 9.92
C THR A 32 -4.41 -7.67 9.13
N ARG A 33 -4.12 -6.43 9.55
CA ARG A 33 -3.29 -5.45 8.84
C ARG A 33 -3.68 -5.34 7.36
N SER A 34 -4.96 -5.20 7.09
CA SER A 34 -5.50 -5.12 5.73
C SER A 34 -6.15 -3.76 5.51
N ILE A 35 -6.01 -3.20 4.30
CA ILE A 35 -6.63 -1.91 3.94
C ILE A 35 -7.28 -1.97 2.57
N ALA A 36 -8.36 -1.21 2.38
CA ALA A 36 -8.90 -0.88 1.07
C ALA A 36 -8.43 0.53 0.69
N PHE A 37 -7.83 0.67 -0.48
CA PHE A 37 -7.20 1.92 -0.91
C PHE A 37 -7.72 2.41 -2.25
N GLU A 38 -8.07 3.68 -2.31
CA GLU A 38 -8.47 4.45 -3.48
C GLU A 38 -7.29 5.31 -3.93
N GLU A 39 -6.54 4.88 -4.95
CA GLU A 39 -5.44 5.67 -5.51
C GLU A 39 -5.97 6.92 -6.25
N ASP A 40 -5.32 8.06 -6.03
CA ASP A 40 -5.63 9.32 -6.69
C ASP A 40 -5.43 9.23 -8.20
N GLY A 41 -6.37 9.76 -8.99
CA GLY A 41 -6.23 9.85 -10.46
C GLY A 41 -6.52 8.55 -11.23
N THR A 42 -6.66 7.42 -10.53
CA THR A 42 -7.20 6.18 -11.12
C THR A 42 -8.73 6.25 -11.16
N ALA A 43 -9.28 6.37 -12.36
CA ALA A 43 -10.72 6.20 -12.56
C ALA A 43 -11.08 4.75 -12.23
N ARG A 44 -11.69 4.51 -11.06
CA ARG A 44 -12.26 3.21 -10.70
C ARG A 44 -13.14 2.73 -11.85
N ARG A 45 -12.82 1.58 -12.44
CA ARG A 45 -13.84 0.90 -13.25
C ARG A 45 -14.86 0.31 -12.27
N PRO A 46 -16.17 0.38 -12.56
CA PRO A 46 -17.22 -0.11 -11.65
C PRO A 46 -17.14 -1.59 -11.26
N LEU A 47 -16.21 -2.36 -11.85
CA LEU A 47 -16.00 -3.78 -11.64
C LEU A 47 -14.67 -4.11 -10.96
N ASP A 48 -13.80 -3.11 -10.76
CA ASP A 48 -12.60 -3.29 -9.96
C ASP A 48 -13.05 -3.23 -8.51
N GLY A 49 -13.25 -4.41 -7.90
CA GLY A 49 -13.51 -4.51 -6.45
C GLY A 49 -12.44 -3.75 -5.67
N ASP A 50 -12.77 -3.35 -4.44
CA ASP A 50 -11.81 -2.66 -3.57
C ASP A 50 -10.50 -3.47 -3.52
N THR A 51 -9.43 -2.92 -4.08
CA THR A 51 -8.13 -3.59 -4.05
C THR A 51 -7.67 -3.57 -2.60
N THR A 52 -7.62 -4.76 -2.00
CA THR A 52 -7.15 -4.92 -0.62
C THR A 52 -5.63 -5.03 -0.62
N TYR A 53 -4.99 -4.23 0.21
CA TYR A 53 -3.55 -4.24 0.42
C TYR A 53 -3.25 -4.83 1.79
N SER A 54 -2.15 -5.58 1.88
CA SER A 54 -1.61 -6.07 3.15
C SER A 54 -0.56 -5.08 3.66
N VAL A 55 -0.71 -4.62 4.89
CA VAL A 55 0.22 -3.68 5.54
C VAL A 55 1.22 -4.46 6.38
N ILE A 56 2.47 -4.48 5.95
CA ILE A 56 3.58 -5.07 6.72
C ILE A 56 4.58 -4.01 7.18
N ALA A 57 4.17 -2.74 7.14
CA ALA A 57 5.03 -1.60 7.40
C ALA A 57 5.80 -1.77 8.73
N GLU A 58 7.13 -1.88 8.62
CA GLU A 58 8.04 -1.92 9.78
C GLU A 58 8.18 -0.51 10.40
N GLY A 59 7.86 0.52 9.62
CA GLY A 59 7.68 1.87 10.11
C GLY A 59 6.66 2.68 9.33
N TRP A 60 6.17 3.74 9.95
CA TRP A 60 5.19 4.66 9.38
C TRP A 60 5.47 6.09 9.84
N GLN A 61 4.96 7.06 9.09
CA GLN A 61 5.14 8.48 9.37
C GLN A 61 3.79 9.12 9.73
N ASP A 62 3.73 9.82 10.87
CA ASP A 62 2.54 10.58 11.26
C ASP A 62 2.42 11.91 10.51
N VAL A 63 1.28 12.58 10.67
CA VAL A 63 0.97 13.88 10.04
C VAL A 63 1.96 14.97 10.47
N GLY A 64 2.49 14.89 11.68
CA GLY A 64 3.53 15.79 12.21
C GLY A 64 4.91 15.54 11.60
N GLY A 65 5.06 14.47 10.82
CA GLY A 65 6.30 14.06 10.19
C GLY A 65 7.17 13.15 11.06
N THR A 66 6.72 12.74 12.24
CA THR A 66 7.45 11.81 13.12
C THR A 66 7.45 10.43 12.50
N LEU A 67 8.62 9.79 12.48
CA LEU A 67 8.77 8.42 12.04
C LEU A 67 8.65 7.47 13.23
N HIS A 68 7.76 6.51 13.10
CA HIS A 68 7.52 5.42 14.04
C HIS A 68 8.14 4.15 13.42
N HIS A 69 9.07 3.52 14.13
CA HIS A 69 9.79 2.31 13.67
C HIS A 69 9.63 1.13 14.64
N ASP A 70 8.63 1.20 15.50
CA ASP A 70 8.34 0.22 16.55
C ASP A 70 7.38 -0.89 16.08
N GLY A 71 7.05 -0.92 14.78
CA GLY A 71 6.12 -1.87 14.20
C GLY A 71 4.67 -1.69 14.65
N THR A 72 4.35 -0.57 15.31
CA THR A 72 2.98 -0.18 15.65
C THR A 72 2.16 0.03 14.39
N TYR A 73 0.86 -0.19 14.52
CA TYR A 73 -0.05 0.06 13.42
C TYR A 73 -0.25 1.57 13.23
N PRO A 74 -0.30 2.10 11.99
CA PRO A 74 -0.44 3.53 11.75
C PRO A 74 -1.69 4.10 12.40
N SER A 75 -1.55 5.14 13.21
CA SER A 75 -2.67 5.69 13.98
C SER A 75 -3.80 6.26 13.12
N CYS A 76 -3.46 6.82 11.94
CA CYS A 76 -4.46 7.29 10.97
C CYS A 76 -5.25 6.14 10.30
N LEU A 77 -4.83 4.89 10.48
CA LEU A 77 -5.55 3.72 9.97
C LEU A 77 -6.14 2.88 11.11
N ALA A 78 -5.83 3.19 12.37
CA ALA A 78 -6.31 2.43 13.50
C ALA A 78 -7.83 2.64 13.68
N GLY A 79 -8.53 1.59 14.07
CA GLY A 79 -9.93 1.69 14.50
C GLY A 79 -10.06 2.32 15.89
N GLU A 80 -11.30 2.51 16.32
CA GLU A 80 -11.58 3.03 17.66
C GLU A 80 -11.17 2.03 18.75
N LYS A 81 -11.10 2.51 20.00
CA LYS A 81 -10.73 1.66 21.13
C LYS A 81 -11.72 0.47 21.27
N GLY A 82 -11.22 -0.73 21.01
CA GLY A 82 -12.00 -1.96 21.09
C GLY A 82 -12.60 -2.43 19.76
N ASP A 83 -12.42 -1.64 18.69
CA ASP A 83 -12.76 -2.03 17.32
C ASP A 83 -11.51 -1.91 16.44
N PRO A 84 -10.91 -3.03 15.99
CA PRO A 84 -9.73 -2.97 15.14
C PRO A 84 -10.05 -2.50 13.72
N VAL A 85 -11.33 -2.39 13.35
CA VAL A 85 -11.76 -1.97 12.02
C VAL A 85 -12.01 -0.46 12.02
N SER A 86 -11.45 0.23 11.03
CA SER A 86 -11.81 1.62 10.71
C SER A 86 -12.42 1.68 9.32
N THR A 87 -13.53 2.40 9.20
CA THR A 87 -14.16 2.79 7.91
C THR A 87 -13.94 4.27 7.61
N ASP A 88 -13.14 4.96 8.42
CA ASP A 88 -12.86 6.37 8.22
C ASP A 88 -12.00 6.57 6.98
N ARG A 89 -12.26 7.67 6.29
CA ARG A 89 -11.56 8.00 5.05
C ARG A 89 -10.33 8.82 5.37
N HIS A 90 -9.15 8.23 5.23
CA HIS A 90 -7.88 8.87 5.55
C HIS A 90 -6.99 8.97 4.33
N ARG A 91 -6.44 10.16 4.10
CA ARG A 91 -5.49 10.40 3.02
C ARG A 91 -4.11 9.94 3.44
N VAL A 92 -3.50 9.09 2.62
CA VAL A 92 -2.20 8.50 2.91
C VAL A 92 -1.31 8.44 1.68
N GLY A 93 0.00 8.48 1.93
CA GLY A 93 1.02 8.03 1.00
C GLY A 93 1.47 6.62 1.38
N LEU A 94 1.43 5.69 0.43
CA LEU A 94 1.82 4.30 0.62
C LEU A 94 3.02 3.99 -0.25
N GLU A 95 4.04 3.34 0.31
CA GLU A 95 5.04 2.64 -0.48
C GLU A 95 4.59 1.20 -0.66
N VAL A 96 4.27 0.82 -1.89
CA VAL A 96 3.69 -0.49 -2.21
C VAL A 96 4.70 -1.31 -3.00
N LEU A 97 5.03 -2.49 -2.48
CA LEU A 97 5.67 -3.54 -3.23
C LEU A 97 4.60 -4.41 -3.89
N ARG A 98 4.71 -4.55 -5.21
CA ARG A 98 3.92 -5.53 -5.94
C ARG A 98 4.71 -6.82 -6.05
N ARG A 99 4.17 -7.91 -5.50
CA ARG A 99 4.75 -9.24 -5.62
C ARG A 99 3.92 -10.06 -6.58
N ASP A 100 4.53 -10.53 -7.66
CA ASP A 100 3.88 -11.46 -8.59
C ASP A 100 4.18 -12.89 -8.18
N THR A 101 3.23 -13.55 -7.50
CA THR A 101 3.30 -14.97 -7.11
C THR A 101 2.55 -15.85 -8.12
N GLY A 102 2.86 -15.70 -9.40
CA GLY A 102 2.43 -16.65 -10.44
C GLY A 102 0.92 -16.72 -10.62
N GLY A 103 0.24 -15.56 -10.65
CA GLY A 103 -1.19 -15.45 -10.99
C GLY A 103 -2.03 -14.65 -10.01
N HIS A 104 -1.50 -14.34 -8.82
CA HIS A 104 -2.14 -13.48 -7.83
C HIS A 104 -1.19 -12.34 -7.46
N PRO A 105 -1.30 -11.16 -8.08
CA PRO A 105 -0.49 -10.02 -7.67
C PRO A 105 -0.87 -9.61 -6.24
N GLU A 106 0.06 -9.75 -5.31
CA GLU A 106 -0.08 -9.28 -3.93
C GLU A 106 0.42 -7.83 -3.84
N HIS A 107 -0.40 -6.97 -3.23
CA HIS A 107 -0.04 -5.59 -2.94
C HIS A 107 0.36 -5.46 -1.48
N ILE A 108 1.63 -5.19 -1.24
CA ILE A 108 2.24 -5.17 0.07
C ILE A 108 2.66 -3.74 0.40
N VAL A 109 2.03 -3.12 1.39
CA VAL A 109 2.43 -1.80 1.88
C VAL A 109 3.58 -1.96 2.86
N VAL A 110 4.73 -1.39 2.53
CA VAL A 110 5.95 -1.43 3.34
C VAL A 110 6.21 -0.16 4.13
N HIS A 111 5.58 0.95 3.74
CA HIS A 111 5.63 2.19 4.49
C HIS A 111 4.31 2.96 4.33
N VAL A 112 3.82 3.53 5.43
CA VAL A 112 2.60 4.35 5.45
C VAL A 112 2.98 5.76 5.90
N ARG A 113 2.48 6.76 5.19
CA ARG A 113 2.57 8.16 5.58
C ARG A 113 1.17 8.75 5.72
N CYS A 114 0.80 9.12 6.93
CA CYS A 114 -0.44 9.84 7.20
C CYS A 114 -0.34 11.27 6.66
N LEU A 115 -1.37 11.73 5.93
CA LEU A 115 -1.37 13.06 5.30
C LEU A 115 -2.45 14.00 5.85
N ASP A 116 -3.40 13.49 6.62
CA ASP A 116 -4.49 14.24 7.27
C ASP A 116 -4.69 13.86 8.74
#